data_AF-A0A7C4B4M5-F1
#
_entry.id   AF-A0A7C4B4M5-F1
#
_cell.length_a   1.000
_cell.length_b   1.000
_cell.length_c   1.000
_cell.angle_alpha   90.00
_cell.angle_beta   90.00
_cell.angle_gamma   90.00
#
_symmetry.space_group_name_H-M   'P 1'
#
loop_
_entity.id
_entity.type
_entity.pdbx_description
1 polymer ?
#
loop_
_entity_poly.entity_id
_entity_poly.type
_entity_poly.pdbx_seq_one_letter_code
_entity_poly.pdbx_strand_id
1 'polypeptide(L)'
;MTQKEDFAQKILKTTEEVLQPEDFIVDAAREMIKDEIKEYLKAKLNENPELKKEFREAIGMLVEARMREIYAIAKIAKCSAKLGLSAMPPHMKDELVKSFVSLFEKELNEILDKTL
;
A
#
# COMPACT_ATOMS: atom_id res chain seq x y z
N MET A 1 -5.32 41.48 -20.50
CA MET A 1 -4.01 40.83 -20.25
C MET A 1 -3.87 40.34 -18.80
N THR A 2 -4.68 40.82 -17.85
CA THR A 2 -4.53 40.61 -16.40
C THR A 2 -4.88 39.20 -15.87
N GLN A 3 -5.70 38.40 -16.56
CA GLN A 3 -6.20 37.14 -16.00
C GLN A 3 -5.22 35.96 -16.13
N LYS A 4 -4.31 35.99 -17.11
CA LYS A 4 -3.30 34.93 -17.31
C LYS A 4 -2.12 35.06 -16.33
N GLU A 5 -1.75 36.29 -15.97
CA GLU A 5 -0.66 36.56 -15.01
C GLU A 5 -1.08 36.19 -13.58
N ASP A 6 -2.34 36.44 -13.23
CA ASP A 6 -2.91 36.12 -11.91
C ASP A 6 -3.05 34.60 -11.69
N PHE A 7 -3.38 33.84 -12.75
CA PHE A 7 -3.41 32.37 -12.70
C PHE A 7 -2.00 31.77 -12.54
N ALA A 8 -1.01 32.30 -13.26
CA ALA A 8 0.38 31.86 -13.15
C ALA A 8 0.95 32.14 -11.75
N GLN A 9 0.67 33.32 -11.18
CA GLN A 9 1.05 33.65 -9.81
C GLN A 9 0.36 32.75 -8.79
N LYS A 10 -0.91 32.42 -8.98
CA LYS A 10 -1.66 31.54 -8.08
C LYS A 10 -1.14 30.10 -8.10
N ILE A 11 -0.78 29.56 -9.26
CA ILE A 11 -0.17 28.23 -9.39
C ILE A 11 1.22 28.20 -8.75
N LEU A 12 2.05 29.23 -8.97
CA LEU A 12 3.38 29.34 -8.34
C LEU A 12 3.28 29.39 -6.81
N LYS A 13 2.36 30.21 -6.27
CA LYS A 13 2.16 30.36 -4.83
C LYS A 13 1.61 29.08 -4.17
N THR A 14 0.68 28.40 -4.84
CA THR A 14 0.17 27.10 -4.38
C THR A 14 1.21 25.99 -4.47
N THR A 15 2.15 26.06 -5.42
CA THR A 15 3.25 25.09 -5.50
C THR A 15 4.29 25.32 -4.40
N GLU A 16 4.57 26.57 -4.02
CA GLU A 16 5.40 26.92 -2.86
C GLU A 16 4.75 26.49 -1.52
N GLU A 17 3.43 26.54 -1.40
CA GLU A 17 2.71 26.13 -0.18
C GLU A 17 2.58 24.60 -0.03
N VAL A 18 2.62 23.83 -1.13
CA VAL A 18 2.48 22.35 -1.13
C VAL A 18 3.84 21.64 -1.00
N LEU A 19 4.94 22.30 -1.36
CA LEU A 19 6.31 21.84 -1.10
C LEU A 19 6.89 22.63 0.07
N GLN A 20 6.38 22.41 1.29
CA GLN A 20 7.03 22.94 2.49
C GLN A 20 8.40 22.27 2.64
N PRO A 21 9.52 23.00 2.47
CA PRO A 21 10.87 22.42 2.59
C PRO A 21 11.10 21.76 3.95
N GLU A 22 10.37 22.20 4.97
CA GLU A 22 10.40 21.66 6.33
C GLU A 22 9.98 20.19 6.38
N ASP A 23 8.93 19.79 5.66
CA ASP A 23 8.47 18.39 5.64
C ASP A 23 9.51 17.47 4.99
N PHE A 24 10.16 17.93 3.92
CA PHE A 24 11.26 17.21 3.27
C PHE A 24 12.46 17.07 4.22
N ILE A 25 12.80 18.11 4.96
CA ILE A 25 13.88 18.08 5.96
C ILE A 25 13.54 17.12 7.11
N VAL A 26 12.28 17.12 7.58
CA VAL A 26 11.82 16.23 8.65
C VAL A 26 11.83 14.77 8.22
N ASP A 27 11.38 14.47 7.00
CA ASP A 27 11.42 13.11 6.48
C ASP A 27 12.85 12.63 6.23
N ALA A 28 13.72 13.48 5.65
CA ALA A 28 15.13 13.17 5.50
C ALA A 28 15.82 12.92 6.87
N ALA A 29 15.53 13.75 7.88
CA ALA A 29 16.04 13.54 9.23
C ALA A 29 15.53 12.24 9.84
N ARG A 30 14.26 11.89 9.63
CA ARG A 30 13.69 10.60 10.08
C ARG A 30 14.36 9.42 9.39
N GLU A 31 14.68 9.52 8.11
CA GLU A 31 15.43 8.49 7.38
C GLU A 31 16.85 8.34 7.92
N MET A 32 17.58 9.45 8.09
CA MET A 32 18.91 9.45 8.68
C MET A 32 18.94 8.79 10.07
N ILE A 33 17.97 9.14 10.94
CA ILE A 33 17.85 8.53 12.27
C ILE A 33 17.56 7.03 12.16
N LYS A 34 16.68 6.61 11.24
CA LYS A 34 16.41 5.18 11.01
C LYS A 34 17.67 4.43 10.60
N ASP A 35 18.50 5.03 9.75
CA ASP A 35 19.72 4.41 9.27
C ASP A 35 20.78 4.29 10.36
N GLU A 36 20.96 5.35 11.17
CA GLU A 36 21.83 5.32 12.34
C GLU A 36 21.40 4.22 13.34
N ILE A 37 20.10 4.12 13.62
CA ILE A 37 19.57 3.07 14.50
C ILE A 37 19.84 1.68 13.92
N LYS A 38 19.63 1.48 12.61
CA LYS A 38 19.90 0.18 11.97
C LYS A 38 21.38 -0.18 12.08
N GLU A 39 22.28 0.76 11.82
CA GLU A 39 23.72 0.53 11.90
C GLU A 39 24.15 0.19 13.33
N TYR A 40 23.68 0.97 14.32
CA TYR A 40 23.93 0.71 15.73
C TYR A 40 23.45 -0.68 16.16
N LEU A 41 22.20 -1.04 15.81
CA LEU A 41 21.64 -2.36 16.14
C LEU A 41 22.42 -3.48 15.44
N LYS A 42 22.80 -3.31 14.16
CA LYS A 42 23.62 -4.29 13.44
C LYS A 42 24.99 -4.47 14.10
N ALA A 43 25.65 -3.39 14.51
CA ALA A 43 26.93 -3.44 15.19
C ALA A 43 26.81 -4.25 16.50
N LYS A 44 25.82 -3.91 17.34
CA LYS A 44 25.56 -4.64 18.61
C LYS A 44 25.20 -6.11 18.42
N LEU A 45 24.41 -6.43 17.40
CA LEU A 45 24.07 -7.82 17.08
C LEU A 45 25.29 -8.59 16.53
N ASN A 46 26.19 -7.94 15.80
CA ASN A 46 27.41 -8.60 15.31
C ASN A 46 28.40 -8.91 16.44
N GLU A 47 28.41 -8.13 17.52
CA GLU A 47 29.21 -8.38 18.73
C GLU A 47 28.75 -9.64 19.49
N ASN A 48 27.47 -10.05 19.36
CA ASN A 48 26.91 -11.23 20.03
C ASN A 48 26.12 -12.13 19.05
N PRO A 49 26.76 -13.16 18.47
CA PRO A 49 26.13 -14.06 17.50
C PRO A 49 24.89 -14.80 18.02
N GLU A 50 24.84 -15.15 19.30
CA GLU A 50 23.69 -15.83 19.91
C GLU A 50 22.48 -14.88 19.99
N LEU A 51 22.69 -13.65 20.48
CA LEU A 51 21.64 -12.63 20.50
C LEU A 51 21.13 -12.32 19.09
N LYS A 52 22.02 -12.28 18.09
CA LYS A 52 21.64 -12.10 16.68
C LYS A 52 20.76 -13.22 16.15
N LYS A 53 21.05 -14.46 16.54
CA LYS A 53 20.25 -15.63 16.16
C LYS A 53 18.87 -15.56 16.81
N GLU A 54 18.81 -15.35 18.12
CA GLU A 54 17.56 -15.21 18.88
C GLU A 54 16.68 -14.07 18.33
N PHE A 55 17.29 -12.91 18.06
CA PHE A 55 16.59 -11.77 17.48
C PHE A 55 16.00 -12.07 16.09
N ARG A 56 16.76 -12.77 15.24
CA ARG A 56 16.27 -13.21 13.92
C ARG A 56 15.12 -14.21 14.05
N GLU A 57 15.21 -15.16 14.97
CA GLU A 57 14.14 -16.12 15.25
C GLU A 57 12.88 -15.40 15.73
N ALA A 58 13.01 -14.45 16.65
CA ALA A 58 11.90 -13.64 17.14
C ALA A 58 11.20 -12.84 16.03
N ILE A 59 11.97 -12.22 15.12
CA ILE A 59 11.42 -11.55 13.93
C ILE A 59 10.68 -12.56 13.04
N GLY A 60 11.27 -13.74 12.83
CA GLY A 60 10.65 -14.81 12.04
C GLY A 60 9.28 -15.21 12.59
N MET A 61 9.18 -15.42 13.90
CA MET A 61 7.91 -15.74 14.56
C MET A 61 6.88 -14.62 14.37
N LEU A 62 7.28 -13.35 14.49
CA LEU A 62 6.39 -12.21 14.28
C LEU A 62 5.85 -12.16 12.84
N VAL A 63 6.74 -12.34 11.86
CA VAL A 63 6.35 -12.35 10.44
C VAL A 63 5.39 -13.50 10.15
N GLU A 64 5.68 -14.70 10.66
CA GLU A 64 4.79 -15.85 10.48
C GLU A 64 3.42 -15.60 11.12
N ALA A 65 3.38 -15.05 12.33
CA ALA A 65 2.13 -14.70 13.01
C ALA A 65 1.30 -13.70 12.18
N ARG A 66 1.93 -12.66 11.62
CA ARG A 66 1.26 -11.68 10.75
C ARG A 66 0.75 -12.29 9.45
N MET A 67 1.50 -13.20 8.85
CA MET A 67 1.04 -13.93 7.66
C MET A 67 -0.18 -14.80 7.97
N ARG A 68 -0.18 -15.49 9.12
CA ARG A 68 -1.33 -16.29 9.57
C ARG A 68 -2.56 -15.42 9.83
N GLU A 69 -2.39 -14.24 10.41
CA GLU A 69 -3.46 -13.25 10.60
C GLU A 69 -4.05 -12.80 9.26
N ILE A 70 -3.21 -12.35 8.33
CA ILE A 70 -3.63 -11.92 6.99
C ILE A 70 -4.38 -13.06 6.28
N TYR A 71 -3.88 -14.29 6.36
CA TYR A 71 -4.55 -15.45 5.79
C TYR A 71 -5.92 -15.72 6.43
N ALA A 72 -6.03 -15.60 7.75
CA ALA A 72 -7.32 -15.74 8.44
C ALA A 72 -8.32 -14.67 7.99
N ILE A 73 -7.89 -13.40 7.87
CA ILE A 73 -8.72 -12.31 7.36
C ILE A 73 -9.17 -12.62 5.91
N ALA A 74 -8.27 -13.07 5.05
CA ALA A 74 -8.61 -13.43 3.67
C ALA A 74 -9.62 -14.59 3.62
N LYS A 75 -9.48 -15.58 4.50
CA LYS A 75 -10.43 -16.70 4.62
C LYS A 75 -11.80 -16.22 5.10
N ILE A 76 -11.84 -15.30 6.07
CA ILE A 76 -13.08 -14.66 6.52
C ILE A 76 -13.73 -13.92 5.34
N ALA A 77 -12.99 -13.06 4.64
CA ALA A 77 -13.49 -12.32 3.49
C ALA A 77 -14.09 -13.24 2.42
N LYS A 78 -13.40 -14.34 2.07
CA LYS A 78 -13.90 -15.37 1.15
C LYS A 78 -15.21 -15.99 1.64
N CYS A 79 -15.31 -16.33 2.91
CA CYS A 79 -16.53 -16.89 3.50
C CYS A 79 -17.68 -15.87 3.49
N SER A 80 -17.40 -14.62 3.85
CA SER A 80 -18.37 -13.53 3.84
C SER A 80 -18.89 -13.25 2.42
N ALA A 81 -18.01 -13.27 1.41
CA ALA A 81 -18.42 -13.12 0.01
C ALA A 81 -19.35 -14.25 -0.43
N LYS A 82 -19.01 -15.50 -0.09
CA LYS A 82 -19.87 -16.66 -0.38
C LYS A 82 -21.23 -16.55 0.34
N LEU A 83 -21.22 -16.14 1.60
CA LEU A 83 -22.44 -15.94 2.38
C LEU A 83 -23.33 -14.85 1.75
N GLY A 84 -22.75 -13.69 1.43
CA GLY A 84 -23.43 -12.60 0.75
C GLY A 84 -24.03 -13.03 -0.58
N LEU A 85 -23.28 -13.76 -1.40
CA LEU A 85 -23.78 -14.29 -2.67
C LEU A 85 -24.90 -15.33 -2.46
N SER A 86 -24.85 -16.14 -1.40
CA SER A 86 -25.89 -17.12 -1.10
C SER A 86 -27.19 -16.46 -0.62
N ALA A 87 -27.09 -15.39 0.18
CA ALA A 87 -28.22 -14.64 0.71
C ALA A 87 -28.90 -13.72 -0.32
N MET A 88 -28.25 -13.52 -1.48
CA MET A 88 -28.76 -12.65 -2.53
C MET A 88 -29.90 -13.32 -3.35
N PRO A 89 -30.96 -12.58 -3.71
CA PRO A 89 -32.00 -13.06 -4.63
C PRO A 89 -31.47 -13.39 -6.04
N PRO A 90 -32.08 -14.33 -6.79
CA PRO A 90 -31.59 -14.76 -8.11
C PRO A 90 -31.39 -13.62 -9.12
N HIS A 91 -32.33 -12.67 -9.18
CA HIS A 91 -32.27 -11.55 -10.13
C HIS A 91 -31.07 -10.61 -9.92
N MET A 92 -30.61 -10.45 -8.68
CA MET A 92 -29.43 -9.63 -8.37
C MET A 92 -28.12 -10.36 -8.67
N LYS A 93 -28.09 -11.71 -8.58
CA LYS A 93 -26.89 -12.50 -8.92
C LYS A 93 -26.55 -12.37 -10.40
N ASP A 94 -27.56 -12.45 -11.26
CA ASP A 94 -27.38 -12.35 -12.71
C ASP A 94 -26.84 -10.98 -13.14
N GLU A 95 -27.32 -9.91 -12.50
CA GLU A 95 -26.84 -8.54 -12.72
C GLU A 95 -25.39 -8.35 -12.25
N LEU A 96 -25.03 -8.95 -11.12
CA LEU A 96 -23.68 -8.89 -10.56
C LEU A 96 -22.68 -9.67 -11.43
N VAL A 97 -23.05 -10.85 -11.92
CA VAL A 97 -22.21 -11.63 -12.87
C VAL A 97 -22.01 -10.86 -14.17
N LYS A 98 -23.06 -10.28 -14.75
CA LYS A 98 -22.95 -9.47 -15.97
C LYS A 98 -22.02 -8.27 -15.78
N SER A 99 -22.11 -7.60 -14.63
CA SER A 99 -21.27 -6.45 -14.30
C SER A 99 -19.80 -6.84 -14.13
N PHE A 100 -19.52 -8.00 -13.55
CA PHE A 100 -18.16 -8.53 -13.44
C PHE A 100 -17.57 -8.87 -14.82
N VAL A 101 -18.34 -9.53 -15.68
CA VAL A 101 -17.88 -9.89 -17.03
C VAL A 101 -17.58 -8.65 -17.86
N SER A 102 -18.45 -7.64 -17.83
CA SER A 102 -18.24 -6.41 -18.61
C SER A 102 -17.03 -5.59 -18.14
N LEU A 103 -16.75 -5.55 -16.83
CA LEU A 103 -15.52 -4.95 -16.30
C LEU A 103 -14.28 -5.70 -16.80
N PHE A 104 -14.32 -7.02 -16.77
CA PHE A 104 -13.21 -7.86 -17.22
C PHE A 104 -12.94 -7.72 -18.73
N GLU A 105 -14.00 -7.69 -19.55
CA GLU A 105 -13.90 -7.46 -20.99
C GLU A 105 -13.30 -6.09 -21.31
N LYS A 106 -13.69 -5.06 -20.54
CA LYS A 106 -13.14 -3.71 -20.70
C LYS A 106 -11.63 -3.68 -20.40
N GLU A 107 -11.20 -4.29 -19.30
CA GLU A 107 -9.78 -4.35 -18.93
C GLU A 107 -8.96 -5.18 -19.92
N LEU A 108 -9.50 -6.29 -20.44
CA LEU A 108 -8.83 -7.07 -21.49
C LEU A 108 -8.67 -6.30 -22.79
N ASN A 109 -9.70 -5.59 -23.24
CA ASN A 109 -9.62 -4.76 -24.45
C ASN A 109 -8.62 -3.61 -24.28
N GLU A 110 -8.58 -2.94 -23.13
CA GLU A 110 -7.57 -1.90 -22.88
C GLU A 110 -6.12 -2.44 -22.87
N ILE A 111 -5.90 -3.68 -22.44
CA ILE A 111 -4.59 -4.33 -22.48
C ILE A 111 -4.23 -4.75 -23.92
N LEU A 112 -5.19 -5.30 -24.67
CA LEU A 112 -5.00 -5.70 -26.06
C LEU A 112 -4.72 -4.50 -26.97
N ASP A 113 -5.46 -3.40 -26.82
CA ASP A 113 -5.27 -2.15 -27.57
C ASP A 113 -3.94 -1.45 -27.26
N LYS A 114 -3.35 -1.71 -26.09
CA LYS A 114 -2.01 -1.19 -25.72
C LYS A 114 -0.86 -2.08 -26.18
N THR A 115 -1.15 -3.31 -26.61
CA THR A 115 -0.13 -4.32 -26.97
C THR A 115 -0.07 -4.57 -28.49
N LEU A 116 -1.14 -4.25 -29.22
CA LEU A 116 -1.18 -4.16 -30.69
C LEU A 116 -0.70 -2.79 -31.19
#